data_AF-A0A849BS86-F1
#
_entry.id   AF-A0A849BS86-F1
#
_cell.length_a   1.000
_cell.length_b   1.000
_cell.length_c   1.000
_cell.angle_alpha   90.00
_cell.angle_beta   90.00
_cell.angle_gamma   90.00
#
_symmetry.space_group_name_H-M   'P 1'
#
loop_
_entity.id
_entity.type
_entity.pdbx_description
1 polymer ?
#
loop_
_entity_poly.entity_id
_entity_poly.type
_entity_poly.pdbx_seq_one_letter_code
_entity_poly.pdbx_strand_id
1 'polypeptide(L)' 'MTVCPDGPLLVRGDVDIVGTDGEPVERRRSTVALCRCGRSSIAPYCDGSHKVRKGPRRG' A
#
# COMPACT_ATOMS: atom_id res chain seq x y z
N MET A 1 -2.81 4.01 -13.17
CA MET A 1 -2.81 4.06 -11.68
C MET A 1 -3.67 5.21 -11.19
N THR A 2 -4.21 5.14 -9.97
CA THR A 2 -5.05 6.19 -9.36
C THR A 2 -4.61 6.44 -7.93
N VAL A 3 -4.33 7.70 -7.57
CA VAL A 3 -4.00 8.08 -6.19
C VAL A 3 -5.30 8.38 -5.43
N CYS A 4 -5.63 7.59 -4.40
CA CYS A 4 -6.80 7.87 -3.57
C CYS A 4 -6.44 8.87 -2.46
N PRO A 5 -7.16 10.00 -2.28
CA PRO A 5 -6.94 10.91 -1.16
C PRO A 5 -6.93 10.18 0.19
N ASP A 6 -5.92 10.48 1.02
CA ASP A 6 -5.67 9.81 2.31
C ASP A 6 -5.67 8.27 2.30
N GLY A 7 -5.52 7.68 1.11
CA GLY A 7 -5.69 6.25 0.86
C GLY A 7 -4.55 5.65 0.03
N PRO A 8 -4.74 4.41 -0.46
CA PRO A 8 -3.72 3.71 -1.21
C PRO A 8 -3.48 4.29 -2.61
N LEU A 9 -2.42 3.80 -3.27
CA LEU A 9 -2.27 3.89 -4.72
C LEU A 9 -2.95 2.68 -5.36
N LEU A 10 -3.99 2.90 -6.16
CA LEU A 10 -4.62 1.84 -6.94
C LEU A 10 -3.86 1.63 -8.24
N VAL A 11 -3.30 0.43 -8.42
CA VAL A 11 -2.63 0.02 -9.65
C VAL A 11 -3.49 -1.04 -10.32
N ARG A 12 -3.68 -0.90 -11.64
CA ARG A 12 -4.53 -1.79 -12.47
C ARG A 12 -3.72 -2.26 -13.67
N GLY A 13 -4.00 -3.49 -14.10
CA GLY A 13 -3.37 -4.13 -15.25
C GLY A 13 -2.27 -5.11 -14.84
N ASP A 14 -1.52 -5.55 -15.83
CA ASP A 14 -0.37 -6.42 -15.61
C ASP A 14 0.90 -5.59 -15.43
N VAL A 15 1.44 -5.61 -14.20
CA VAL A 15 2.52 -4.71 -13.77
C VAL A 15 3.43 -5.40 -12.76
N ASP A 16 4.72 -5.47 -13.01
CA ASP A 16 5.66 -5.98 -12.02
C ASP A 16 5.81 -5.00 -10.86
N ILE A 17 5.79 -5.54 -9.63
CA ILE A 17 6.09 -4.78 -8.42
C ILE A 17 7.42 -5.27 -7.92
N VAL A 18 8.37 -4.35 -7.81
CA VAL A 18 9.69 -4.59 -7.26
C VAL A 18 9.78 -3.88 -5.92
N GLY A 19 10.20 -4.63 -4.89
CA GLY A 19 10.45 -4.13 -3.55
C GLY A 19 11.64 -3.18 -3.51
N THR A 20 11.83 -2.50 -2.39
CA THR A 20 12.99 -1.61 -2.18
C THR A 20 14.32 -2.35 -2.09
N ASP A 21 14.26 -3.64 -1.81
CA ASP A 21 15.37 -4.59 -1.83
C ASP A 21 15.70 -5.10 -3.25
N GLY A 22 14.90 -4.73 -4.26
CA GLY A 22 15.06 -5.21 -5.63
C GLY A 22 14.36 -6.54 -5.91
N GLU A 23 13.71 -7.15 -4.92
CA GLU A 23 13.04 -8.44 -5.08
C GLU A 23 11.60 -8.25 -5.59
N PRO A 24 11.12 -9.13 -6.48
CA PRO A 24 9.74 -9.07 -6.97
C PRO A 24 8.75 -9.40 -5.85
N VAL A 25 7.68 -8.61 -5.76
CA VAL A 25 6.59 -8.80 -4.81
C VAL A 25 5.49 -9.62 -5.46
N GLU A 26 5.06 -10.70 -4.79
CA GLU A 26 4.01 -11.57 -5.31
C GLU A 26 2.69 -10.80 -5.53
N ARG A 27 2.20 -10.79 -6.78
CA ARG A 27 0.90 -10.24 -7.17
C ARG A 27 -0.08 -11.37 -7.50
N ARG A 28 -1.22 -11.39 -6.81
CA ARG A 28 -2.30 -12.38 -7.05
C ARG A 28 -3.50 -11.82 -7.83
N ARG A 29 -3.52 -10.51 -8.09
CA ARG A 29 -4.66 -9.80 -8.70
C ARG A 29 -4.16 -8.77 -9.70
N SER A 30 -4.95 -8.55 -10.76
CA SER A 30 -4.73 -7.50 -11.77
C SER A 30 -4.99 -6.09 -11.24
N THR A 31 -5.65 -5.96 -10.09
CA THR A 31 -5.79 -4.69 -9.38
C THR A 31 -5.27 -4.87 -7.97
N VAL A 32 -4.39 -3.96 -7.55
CA VAL A 32 -3.82 -3.95 -6.21
C VAL A 32 -3.87 -2.55 -5.61
N ALA A 33 -3.91 -2.50 -4.28
CA ALA A 33 -3.85 -1.27 -3.51
C ALA A 33 -2.50 -1.23 -2.78
N LEU A 34 -1.63 -0.29 -3.14
CA LEU A 34 -0.33 -0.12 -2.51
C LEU A 34 -0.41 0.88 -1.36
N CYS A 35 0.26 0.56 -0.26
CA CYS A 35 0.32 1.39 0.92
C CYS A 35 1.08 2.70 0.62
N ARG A 36 0.50 3.82 1.05
CA ARG A 36 1.19 5.12 1.05
C ARG A 36 1.29 5.76 2.45
N CYS A 37 0.65 5.16 3.45
CA CYS A 37 0.59 5.74 4.80
C CYS A 37 1.71 5.25 5.72
N GLY A 38 2.48 4.22 5.31
CA GLY A 38 3.57 3.63 6.10
C GLY A 38 3.10 2.85 7.33
N ARG A 39 1.82 2.47 7.42
CA ARG A 39 1.23 1.82 8.60
C ARG A 39 0.73 0.40 8.35
N SER A 40 0.78 -0.10 7.11
CA SER A 40 0.26 -1.43 6.82
C SER A 40 1.17 -2.51 7.40
N SER A 41 0.55 -3.55 7.97
CA SER A 41 1.26 -4.76 8.42
C SER A 41 1.58 -5.72 7.28
N ILE A 42 1.03 -5.49 6.08
CA ILE A 42 1.24 -6.32 4.88
C ILE A 42 1.92 -5.53 3.76
N ALA A 43 2.81 -4.59 4.13
CA ALA A 43 3.56 -3.81 3.17
C ALA A 43 4.22 -4.73 2.11
N PRO A 44 4.16 -4.36 0.81
CA PRO A 44 3.80 -3.04 0.27
C PRO A 44 2.29 -2.82 0.05
N TYR A 45 1.43 -3.78 0.38
CA TYR A 45 -0.01 -3.67 0.15
C TYR A 45 -0.73 -2.86 1.22
N CYS A 46 -1.92 -2.37 0.90
CA CYS A 46 -2.79 -1.65 1.83
C CYS A 46 -3.80 -2.61 2.49
N ASP A 47 -3.78 -2.67 3.82
CA ASP A 47 -4.76 -3.40 4.66
C ASP A 47 -5.87 -2.52 5.27
N GLY A 48 -5.88 -1.22 4.95
CA GLY A 48 -6.84 -0.27 5.53
C GLY A 48 -6.34 0.48 6.77
N SER A 49 -5.12 0.22 7.26
CA SER A 49 -4.51 0.93 8.40
C SER A 49 -4.43 2.45 8.24
N HIS A 50 -4.56 2.99 7.01
CA HIS A 50 -4.66 4.43 6.76
C HIS A 50 -5.91 5.07 7.40
N LYS A 51 -6.99 4.29 7.60
CA LYS A 51 -8.24 4.78 8.21
C LYS A 51 -8.13 4.95 9.72
N VAL A 52 -7.19 4.25 10.36
CA VAL A 52 -7.00 4.32 11.80
C VAL A 52 -6.25 5.61 12.13
N ARG A 53 -6.94 6.54 12.78
CA ARG A 53 -6.33 7.70 13.41
C ARG A 53 -5.60 7.21 14.65
N LYS A 54 -4.26 7.21 14.65
CA LYS A 54 -3.54 7.15 15.93
C LYS A 54 -3.87 8.45 16.65
N GLY A 55 -4.44 8.36 17.86
CA GLY A 55 -4.53 9.49 18.77
C GLY A 55 -3.16 10.13 18.98
N PRO A 56 -3.08 11.33 19.58
CA PRO A 56 -1.82 12.05 19.72
C PRO A 56 -0.75 11.12 20.31
N ARG A 57 0.39 11.01 19.61
CA ARG A 57 1.57 10.34 20.15
C ARG A 57 1.99 11.15 21.37
N ARG A 58 1.63 10.68 22.57
CA ARG A 58 2.27 11.14 23.80
C ARG A 58 3.71 10.65 23.71
N GLY A 59 4.60 11.57 23.37
CA GLY A 59 6.03 11.44 23.63
C GLY A 59 6.29 11.54 25.13
#